data_AF-A0A553P0Q4-F1
#
_entry.id   AF-A0A553P0Q4-F1
#
_cell.length_a   1.000
_cell.length_b   1.000
_cell.length_c   1.000
_cell.angle_alpha   90.00
_cell.angle_beta   90.00
_cell.angle_gamma   90.00
#
_symmetry.space_group_name_H-M   'P 1'
#
loop_
_entity.id
_entity.type
_entity.pdbx_description
1 polymer ?
#
loop_
_entity_poly.entity_id
_entity_poly.type
_entity_poly.pdbx_seq_one_letter_code
_entity_poly.pdbx_strand_id
1 'polypeptide(L)'
;MVWRISLLLSLCFCWLHKSQAELWEKDMTDEVYIEASTEGFESVHLECLVDSMRVKLELSEEFEGIFYTRGSYKMGQLPCFNDVESGTMAELTIPYEGCETKSKDDIYTNVVIAQHDDFLIFPGDLAFEISCTKSSEDESIASIGLADPDPSAKELPKHKKSTVTATRSVAFTPNDVRPKKAPKAKTSKCKKVKGTSTNKDEL
;
A
#
# COMPACT_ATOMS: atom_id res chain seq x y z
N MET A 1 58.39 -22.67 22.71
CA MET A 1 57.89 -22.08 21.45
C MET A 1 56.37 -22.20 21.43
N VAL A 2 55.66 -21.26 22.05
CA VAL A 2 54.19 -21.26 22.11
C VAL A 2 53.75 -19.82 21.88
N TRP A 3 53.75 -19.36 20.63
CA TRP A 3 53.22 -18.02 20.29
C TRP A 3 53.04 -17.87 18.78
N ARG A 4 52.16 -18.65 18.15
CA ARG A 4 51.81 -18.47 16.72
C ARG A 4 50.38 -18.89 16.32
N ILE A 5 49.41 -18.91 17.23
CA ILE A 5 48.04 -19.36 16.89
C ILE A 5 46.95 -18.30 17.20
N SER A 6 47.30 -17.11 17.70
CA SER A 6 46.27 -16.11 18.09
C SER A 6 45.89 -15.06 17.04
N LEU A 7 46.47 -15.05 15.83
CA LEU A 7 46.15 -13.98 14.85
C LEU A 7 45.15 -14.35 13.75
N LEU A 8 44.84 -15.65 13.57
CA LEU A 8 43.92 -16.09 12.50
C LEU A 8 42.45 -16.15 12.93
N LEU A 9 42.15 -16.11 14.23
CA LEU A 9 40.77 -16.11 14.73
C LEU A 9 40.14 -14.72 14.89
N SER A 10 40.94 -13.64 14.87
CA SER A 10 40.42 -12.27 15.02
C SER A 10 39.98 -11.63 13.69
N LEU A 11 40.54 -12.07 12.56
CA LEU A 11 40.15 -11.56 11.23
C LEU A 11 38.85 -12.18 10.68
N CYS A 12 38.38 -13.28 11.26
CA CYS A 12 37.11 -13.91 10.86
C CYS A 12 35.89 -13.19 11.48
N PHE A 13 36.04 -12.52 12.62
CA PHE A 13 34.93 -11.86 13.32
C PHE A 13 34.58 -10.46 12.78
N CYS A 14 35.46 -9.80 12.00
CA CYS A 14 35.15 -8.50 11.38
C CYS A 14 34.48 -8.60 10.01
N TRP A 15 34.48 -9.78 9.36
CA TRP A 15 33.79 -9.99 8.09
C TRP A 15 32.32 -10.39 8.26
N LEU A 16 31.92 -10.84 9.45
CA LEU A 16 30.54 -11.27 9.71
C LEU A 16 29.60 -10.15 10.18
N HIS A 17 30.12 -8.98 10.57
CA HIS A 17 29.29 -7.85 11.03
C HIS A 17 28.88 -6.87 9.92
N LYS A 18 29.53 -6.92 8.74
CA LYS A 18 29.20 -6.05 7.60
C LYS A 18 28.01 -6.54 6.78
N SER A 19 27.68 -7.84 6.84
CA SER A 19 26.61 -8.40 6.01
C SER A 19 25.21 -8.08 6.53
N GLN A 20 25.06 -7.76 7.82
CA GLN A 20 23.75 -7.40 8.38
C GLN A 20 23.39 -5.96 8.00
N ALA A 21 24.31 -5.00 8.16
CA ALA A 21 24.04 -3.59 7.86
C ALA A 21 23.67 -3.34 6.39
N GLU A 22 24.35 -3.99 5.43
CA GLU A 22 24.01 -3.90 4.00
C GLU A 22 22.66 -4.57 3.64
N LEU A 23 22.21 -5.55 4.42
CA LEU A 23 20.91 -6.20 4.24
C LEU A 23 19.78 -5.31 4.73
N TRP A 24 19.97 -4.63 5.87
CA TRP A 24 19.03 -3.62 6.38
C TRP A 24 19.01 -2.36 5.50
N GLU A 25 20.16 -1.90 4.96
CA GLU A 25 20.21 -0.75 4.06
C GLU A 25 19.56 -1.04 2.70
N LYS A 26 19.69 -2.25 2.16
CA LYS A 26 19.05 -2.60 0.89
C LYS A 26 17.53 -2.60 0.99
N ASP A 27 16.97 -3.05 2.10
CA ASP A 27 15.52 -3.11 2.31
C ASP A 27 14.87 -1.73 2.50
N MET A 28 15.66 -0.68 2.82
CA MET A 28 15.17 0.69 2.95
C MET A 28 15.46 1.59 1.74
N THR A 29 16.27 1.13 0.77
CA THR A 29 16.59 1.90 -0.46
C THR A 29 15.62 1.69 -1.61
N ASP A 30 14.87 0.58 -1.61
CA ASP A 30 13.64 0.53 -2.38
C ASP A 30 12.65 1.43 -1.64
N GLU A 31 12.21 2.53 -2.28
CA GLU A 31 11.16 3.40 -1.75
C GLU A 31 10.10 2.54 -1.08
N VAL A 32 9.99 2.64 0.26
CA VAL A 32 8.96 2.02 1.10
C VAL A 32 7.64 2.64 0.69
N TYR A 33 7.18 2.22 -0.48
CA TYR A 33 5.86 2.46 -0.98
C TYR A 33 5.03 1.40 -0.31
N ILE A 34 4.35 1.82 0.74
CA ILE A 34 3.51 1.02 1.61
C ILE A 34 2.63 0.14 0.72
N GLU A 35 3.07 -1.09 0.54
CA GLU A 35 2.16 -2.20 0.37
C GLU A 35 1.43 -2.18 1.70
N ALA A 36 0.19 -1.67 1.71
CA ALA A 36 -0.69 -1.66 2.88
C ALA A 36 -0.38 -2.93 3.67
N SER A 37 0.10 -2.80 4.90
CA SER A 37 0.50 -3.96 5.69
C SER A 37 -0.63 -4.98 5.59
N THR A 38 -0.40 -6.05 4.83
CA THR A 38 -1.44 -7.07 4.61
C THR A 38 -1.64 -7.89 5.87
N GLU A 39 -0.74 -7.71 6.85
CA GLU A 39 -0.87 -8.26 8.18
C GLU A 39 -2.08 -7.62 8.85
N GLY A 40 -3.09 -8.44 9.16
CA GLY A 40 -4.34 -7.99 9.75
C GLY A 40 -5.47 -7.67 8.75
N PHE A 41 -5.20 -7.37 7.48
CA PHE A 41 -6.24 -7.01 6.50
C PHE A 41 -6.84 -8.22 5.78
N GLU A 42 -8.16 -8.43 5.91
CA GLU A 42 -8.86 -9.53 5.24
C GLU A 42 -9.60 -9.05 3.99
N SER A 43 -10.49 -8.06 4.15
CA SER A 43 -11.31 -7.57 3.03
C SER A 43 -11.89 -6.18 3.28
N VAL A 44 -12.23 -5.49 2.20
CA VAL A 44 -13.15 -4.33 2.26
C VAL A 44 -14.25 -4.52 1.25
N HIS A 45 -15.48 -4.36 1.71
CA HIS A 45 -16.71 -4.50 0.94
C HIS A 45 -17.34 -3.13 0.72
N LEU A 46 -17.77 -2.87 -0.51
CA LEU A 46 -18.55 -1.70 -0.89
C LEU A 46 -19.89 -2.16 -1.46
N GLU A 47 -20.98 -1.60 -0.96
CA GLU A 47 -22.34 -1.77 -1.46
C GLU A 47 -22.93 -0.40 -1.81
N CYS A 48 -23.33 -0.23 -3.06
CA CYS A 48 -24.01 0.97 -3.54
C CYS A 48 -25.51 0.86 -3.26
N LEU A 49 -25.98 1.60 -2.26
CA LEU A 49 -27.39 1.71 -1.92
C LEU A 49 -28.05 2.85 -2.71
N VAL A 50 -29.35 3.06 -2.50
CA VAL A 50 -30.16 4.05 -3.22
C VAL A 50 -29.66 5.48 -2.98
N ASP A 51 -29.34 5.82 -1.73
CA ASP A 51 -28.96 7.16 -1.25
C ASP A 51 -27.61 7.20 -0.50
N SER A 52 -26.95 6.05 -0.33
CA SER A 52 -25.69 5.94 0.40
C SER A 52 -24.76 4.85 -0.14
N MET A 53 -23.51 4.86 0.30
CA MET A 53 -22.50 3.81 0.11
C MET A 53 -22.28 3.12 1.46
N ARG A 54 -22.54 1.81 1.55
CA ARG A 54 -22.16 1.03 2.73
C ARG A 54 -20.77 0.45 2.50
N VAL A 55 -19.86 0.70 3.44
CA VAL A 55 -18.49 0.22 3.42
C VAL A 55 -18.24 -0.61 4.66
N LYS A 56 -17.83 -1.85 4.50
CA LYS A 56 -17.48 -2.75 5.59
C LYS A 56 -16.03 -3.20 5.45
N LEU A 57 -15.22 -2.94 6.46
CA LEU A 57 -13.86 -3.39 6.60
C LEU A 57 -13.85 -4.64 7.49
N GLU A 58 -13.15 -5.69 7.04
CA GLU A 58 -12.93 -6.92 7.79
C GLU A 58 -11.42 -7.14 7.96
N LEU A 59 -11.04 -7.48 9.19
CA LEU A 59 -9.67 -7.65 9.64
C LEU A 59 -9.53 -9.01 10.32
N SER A 60 -8.37 -9.65 10.18
CA SER A 60 -8.10 -10.95 10.81
C SER A 60 -7.80 -10.83 12.30
N GLU A 61 -7.44 -9.64 12.76
CA GLU A 61 -7.09 -9.33 14.15
C GLU A 61 -8.03 -8.25 14.71
N GLU A 62 -8.09 -8.14 16.04
CA GLU A 62 -8.85 -7.08 16.69
C GLU A 62 -8.23 -5.72 16.34
N PHE A 63 -9.07 -4.84 15.79
CA PHE A 63 -8.76 -3.47 15.46
C PHE A 63 -9.33 -2.55 16.55
N GLU A 64 -8.44 -1.72 17.07
CA GLU A 64 -8.74 -0.56 17.90
C GLU A 64 -8.25 0.66 17.14
N GLY A 65 -9.12 1.65 16.96
CA GLY A 65 -8.80 2.87 16.23
C GLY A 65 -9.99 3.41 15.46
N ILE A 66 -9.72 4.20 14.43
CA ILE A 66 -10.76 5.01 13.77
C ILE A 66 -10.93 4.64 12.30
N PHE A 67 -12.18 4.58 11.86
CA PHE A 67 -12.57 4.35 10.48
C PHE A 67 -13.43 5.50 9.98
N TYR A 68 -12.96 6.27 9.00
CA TYR A 68 -13.59 7.53 8.61
C TYR A 68 -13.40 7.88 7.14
N THR A 69 -14.20 8.83 6.65
CA THR A 69 -14.02 9.38 5.30
C THR A 69 -13.01 10.53 5.28
N ARG A 70 -12.19 10.60 4.23
CA ARG A 70 -11.20 11.66 4.06
C ARG A 70 -11.84 13.05 4.18
N GLY A 71 -11.29 13.86 5.08
CA GLY A 71 -11.79 15.20 5.38
C GLY A 71 -12.76 15.24 6.57
N SER A 72 -13.29 14.10 7.00
CA SER A 72 -14.28 14.01 8.09
C SER A 72 -13.70 13.63 9.46
N TYR A 73 -12.38 13.47 9.59
CA TYR A 73 -11.73 13.11 10.87
C TYR A 73 -12.21 13.98 12.03
N LYS A 74 -12.29 15.30 11.82
CA LYS A 74 -12.71 16.27 12.85
C LYS A 74 -14.19 16.21 13.21
N MET A 75 -15.03 15.50 12.44
CA MET A 75 -16.45 15.34 12.76
C MET A 75 -16.63 14.46 13.99
N GLY A 76 -15.78 13.43 14.17
CA GLY A 76 -15.76 12.58 15.35
C GLY A 76 -17.04 11.79 15.61
N GLN A 77 -17.91 11.65 14.60
CA GLN A 77 -19.19 10.95 14.73
C GLN A 77 -19.68 10.35 13.41
N LEU A 78 -20.55 9.35 13.52
CA LEU A 78 -21.30 8.78 12.40
C LEU A 78 -22.11 9.87 11.67
N PRO A 79 -22.35 9.73 10.36
CA PRO A 79 -22.05 8.57 9.50
C PRO A 79 -20.65 8.59 8.86
N CYS A 80 -19.82 9.61 9.13
CA CYS A 80 -18.57 9.84 8.41
C CYS A 80 -17.31 9.40 9.18
N PHE A 81 -17.48 9.04 10.46
CA PHE A 81 -16.41 8.66 11.38
C PHE A 81 -16.96 7.61 12.35
N ASN A 82 -16.23 6.53 12.53
CA ASN A 82 -16.55 5.46 13.44
C ASN A 82 -15.32 5.20 14.32
N ASP A 83 -15.50 5.37 15.63
CA ASP A 83 -14.52 5.05 16.66
C ASP A 83 -14.72 3.59 17.05
N VAL A 84 -13.77 2.74 16.70
CA VAL A 84 -13.83 1.29 16.91
C VAL A 84 -13.01 0.96 18.15
N GLU A 85 -13.68 0.81 19.29
CA GLU A 85 -13.04 0.48 20.56
C GLU A 85 -12.36 -0.90 20.53
N SER A 86 -13.05 -1.90 19.95
CA SER A 86 -12.44 -3.18 19.61
C SER A 86 -13.33 -3.97 18.64
N GLY A 87 -12.70 -4.75 17.77
CA GLY A 87 -13.39 -5.73 16.94
C GLY A 87 -12.66 -6.04 15.64
N THR A 88 -13.07 -7.10 14.95
CA THR A 88 -12.50 -7.49 13.65
C THR A 88 -13.20 -6.84 12.47
N MET A 89 -14.15 -5.93 12.72
CA MET A 89 -14.96 -5.28 11.69
C MET A 89 -15.24 -3.82 12.02
N ALA A 90 -15.22 -2.99 10.98
CA ALA A 90 -15.63 -1.60 11.03
C ALA A 90 -16.57 -1.29 9.86
N GLU A 91 -17.60 -0.48 10.08
CA GLU A 91 -18.59 -0.14 9.05
C GLU A 91 -18.86 1.37 9.00
N LEU A 92 -19.06 1.89 7.79
CA LEU A 92 -19.59 3.23 7.53
C LEU A 92 -20.74 3.13 6.52
N THR A 93 -21.83 3.85 6.78
CA THR A 93 -22.90 4.07 5.80
C THR A 93 -22.85 5.53 5.37
N ILE A 94 -22.15 5.78 4.27
CA ILE A 94 -21.76 7.12 3.81
C ILE A 94 -22.87 7.68 2.89
N PRO A 95 -23.60 8.75 3.29
CA PRO A 95 -24.57 9.38 2.41
C PRO A 95 -23.90 9.94 1.14
N TYR A 96 -24.59 9.86 0.00
CA TYR A 96 -24.11 10.50 -1.23
C TYR A 96 -24.01 12.02 -1.09
N GLU A 97 -24.89 12.60 -0.26
CA GLU A 97 -24.89 14.01 0.12
C GLU A 97 -24.27 14.18 1.52
N GLY A 98 -22.94 14.19 1.61
CA GLY A 98 -22.23 14.40 2.87
C GLY A 98 -20.88 13.69 2.94
N CYS A 99 -20.24 13.74 4.12
CA CYS A 99 -18.97 13.08 4.39
C CYS A 99 -17.85 13.39 3.39
N GLU A 100 -17.84 14.60 2.82
CA GLU A 100 -16.92 15.03 1.76
C GLU A 100 -16.99 14.17 0.48
N THR A 101 -18.12 13.50 0.24
CA THR A 101 -18.38 12.74 -0.99
C THR A 101 -18.38 13.66 -2.19
N LYS A 102 -17.55 13.34 -3.19
CA LYS A 102 -17.49 14.06 -4.46
C LYS A 102 -18.50 13.45 -5.42
N SER A 103 -19.37 14.27 -5.99
CA SER A 103 -20.34 13.84 -7.02
C SER A 103 -20.04 14.50 -8.36
N LYS A 104 -19.86 13.73 -9.42
CA LYS A 104 -19.72 14.22 -10.79
C LYS A 104 -20.28 13.23 -11.78
N ASP A 105 -21.16 13.68 -12.68
CA ASP A 105 -21.73 12.86 -13.77
C ASP A 105 -22.31 11.51 -13.26
N ASP A 106 -23.10 11.56 -12.17
CA ASP A 106 -23.69 10.39 -11.49
C ASP A 106 -22.68 9.39 -10.88
N ILE A 107 -21.42 9.81 -10.77
CA ILE A 107 -20.36 9.11 -10.05
C ILE A 107 -20.16 9.76 -8.69
N TYR A 108 -20.36 8.99 -7.64
CA TYR A 108 -20.11 9.36 -6.26
C TYR A 108 -18.80 8.73 -5.81
N THR A 109 -17.87 9.52 -5.29
CA THR A 109 -16.53 9.06 -4.92
C THR A 109 -16.16 9.56 -3.53
N ASN A 110 -15.54 8.68 -2.75
CA ASN A 110 -14.98 9.03 -1.45
C ASN A 110 -13.67 8.25 -1.22
N VAL A 111 -12.90 8.63 -0.22
CA VAL A 111 -11.76 7.85 0.27
C VAL A 111 -12.04 7.51 1.72
N VAL A 112 -12.08 6.23 2.05
CA VAL A 112 -12.17 5.75 3.43
C VAL A 112 -10.78 5.44 3.95
N ILE A 113 -10.55 5.72 5.23
CA ILE A 113 -9.28 5.55 5.91
C ILE A 113 -9.53 4.81 7.22
N ALA A 114 -8.77 3.75 7.48
CA ALA A 114 -8.72 3.06 8.76
C ALA A 114 -7.34 3.27 9.39
N GLN A 115 -7.32 3.81 10.61
CA GLN A 115 -6.11 4.17 11.33
C GLN A 115 -6.12 3.52 12.70
N HIS A 116 -4.97 2.98 13.09
CA HIS A 116 -4.80 2.37 14.41
C HIS A 116 -4.45 3.40 15.49
N ASP A 117 -3.98 4.59 15.10
CA ASP A 117 -3.64 5.69 16.01
C ASP A 117 -4.60 6.86 15.78
N ASP A 118 -5.19 7.36 16.87
CA ASP A 118 -6.18 8.43 16.80
C ASP A 118 -5.58 9.77 16.37
N PHE A 119 -4.28 10.00 16.53
CA PHE A 119 -3.66 11.31 16.37
C PHE A 119 -2.76 11.41 15.14
N LEU A 120 -2.11 10.33 14.73
CA LEU A 120 -1.09 10.33 13.69
C LEU A 120 -1.41 9.35 12.56
N ILE A 121 -1.39 9.88 11.33
CA ILE A 121 -1.47 9.06 10.11
C ILE A 121 -0.12 8.39 9.87
N PHE A 122 -0.09 7.06 9.81
CA PHE A 122 1.15 6.33 9.57
C PHE A 122 1.24 5.79 8.14
N PRO A 123 2.47 5.68 7.60
CA PRO A 123 2.79 4.88 6.43
C PRO A 123 2.48 3.38 6.64
N GLY A 124 1.20 3.00 6.59
CA GLY A 124 0.72 1.68 7.00
C GLY A 124 -0.79 1.63 7.20
N ASP A 125 -1.42 2.78 7.45
CA ASP A 125 -2.86 2.90 7.53
C ASP A 125 -3.54 2.46 6.22
N LEU A 126 -4.72 1.85 6.36
CA LEU A 126 -5.48 1.37 5.21
C LEU A 126 -6.25 2.55 4.60
N ALA A 127 -6.12 2.73 3.30
CA ALA A 127 -6.90 3.74 2.58
C ALA A 127 -7.41 3.20 1.25
N PHE A 128 -8.71 3.38 1.03
CA PHE A 128 -9.40 2.91 -0.17
C PHE A 128 -10.20 4.04 -0.81
N GLU A 129 -9.99 4.26 -2.10
CA GLU A 129 -10.87 5.06 -2.93
C GLU A 129 -12.07 4.22 -3.35
N ILE A 130 -13.25 4.65 -2.94
CA ILE A 130 -14.52 3.98 -3.24
C ILE A 130 -15.31 4.83 -4.23
N SER A 131 -16.04 4.18 -5.12
CA SER A 131 -16.96 4.87 -6.01
C SER A 131 -18.19 4.04 -6.36
N CYS A 132 -19.31 4.75 -6.49
CA CYS A 132 -20.58 4.24 -6.96
C CYS A 132 -21.03 5.07 -8.17
N THR A 133 -21.13 4.44 -9.33
CA THR A 133 -21.67 5.06 -10.54
C THR A 133 -23.12 4.62 -10.70
N LYS A 134 -24.06 5.56 -10.72
CA LYS A 134 -25.46 5.26 -11.02
C LYS A 134 -25.64 5.19 -12.54
N SER A 135 -26.03 4.03 -13.06
CA SER A 135 -26.50 3.92 -14.45
C SER A 135 -28.00 4.19 -14.51
N SER A 136 -28.50 4.46 -15.73
CA SER A 136 -29.93 4.40 -15.97
C SER A 136 -30.40 2.95 -15.81
N GLU A 137 -31.53 2.74 -15.10
CA GLU A 137 -32.18 1.44 -14.80
C GLU A 137 -31.62 0.64 -13.60
N ASP A 138 -31.59 1.23 -12.39
CA ASP A 138 -31.32 0.55 -11.09
C ASP A 138 -30.01 -0.25 -10.97
N GLU A 139 -29.14 -0.17 -11.97
CA GLU A 139 -27.82 -0.76 -12.00
C GLU A 139 -26.80 0.28 -11.54
N SER A 140 -26.17 0.01 -10.40
CA SER A 140 -25.05 0.79 -9.90
C SER A 140 -23.75 0.01 -10.10
N ILE A 141 -22.69 0.67 -10.52
CA ILE A 141 -21.35 0.07 -10.61
C ILE A 141 -20.58 0.47 -9.37
N ALA A 142 -20.18 -0.51 -8.56
CA ALA A 142 -19.34 -0.33 -7.39
C ALA A 142 -17.87 -0.54 -7.77
N SER A 143 -16.98 0.33 -7.30
CA SER A 143 -15.55 0.17 -7.51
C SER A 143 -14.74 0.57 -6.29
N ILE A 144 -13.73 -0.25 -5.96
CA ILE A 144 -12.78 -0.01 -4.88
C ILE A 144 -11.38 0.01 -5.49
N GLY A 145 -10.58 0.99 -5.10
CA GLY A 145 -9.15 1.02 -5.40
C GLY A 145 -8.31 1.44 -4.21
N LEU A 146 -7.01 1.19 -4.30
CA LEU A 146 -6.05 1.65 -3.30
C LEU A 146 -5.92 3.17 -3.34
N ALA A 147 -5.79 3.78 -2.16
CA ALA A 147 -5.47 5.20 -1.97
C ALA A 147 -4.28 5.35 -1.02
N ASP A 148 -3.62 6.50 -1.06
CA ASP A 148 -2.65 6.89 -0.04
C ASP A 148 -3.43 7.45 1.16
N PRO A 149 -3.15 7.08 2.43
CA PRO A 149 -3.82 7.65 3.60
C PRO A 149 -3.51 9.14 3.83
N ASP A 150 -2.31 9.62 3.46
CA ASP A 150 -1.92 11.02 3.63
C ASP A 150 -2.64 11.93 2.62
N PRO A 151 -3.44 12.93 3.07
CA PRO A 151 -4.09 13.88 2.17
C PRO A 151 -3.12 14.77 1.38
N SER A 152 -1.86 14.88 1.82
CA SER A 152 -0.81 15.68 1.16
C SER A 152 -0.01 14.87 0.13
N ALA A 153 -0.20 13.55 0.09
CA ALA A 153 0.49 12.69 -0.84
C ALA A 153 0.06 12.97 -2.28
N LYS A 154 1.00 12.77 -3.22
CA LYS A 154 0.69 12.82 -4.65
C LYS A 154 -0.16 11.60 -5.01
N GLU A 155 -1.10 11.78 -5.94
CA GLU A 155 -1.92 10.68 -6.44
C GLU A 155 -1.08 9.46 -6.82
N LEU A 156 -1.53 8.27 -6.41
CA LEU A 156 -0.84 7.02 -6.74
C LEU A 156 -0.75 6.91 -8.27
N PRO A 157 0.44 6.60 -8.82
CA PRO A 157 0.56 6.47 -10.27
C PRO A 157 -0.28 5.29 -10.75
N LYS A 158 -0.95 5.44 -11.89
CA LYS A 158 -1.96 4.48 -12.43
C LYS A 158 -1.55 3.00 -12.42
N HIS A 159 -0.25 2.71 -12.54
CA HIS A 159 0.25 1.34 -12.54
C HIS A 159 0.27 0.68 -11.14
N LYS A 160 0.15 1.46 -10.07
CA LYS A 160 0.07 1.04 -8.67
C LYS A 160 -1.35 1.08 -8.11
N LYS A 161 -2.30 1.70 -8.83
CA LYS A 161 -3.71 1.73 -8.45
C LYS A 161 -4.35 0.40 -8.83
N SER A 162 -4.32 -0.57 -7.91
CA SER A 162 -5.20 -1.74 -8.01
C SER A 162 -6.64 -1.27 -7.86
N THR A 163 -7.52 -1.71 -8.76
CA THR A 163 -8.93 -1.35 -8.74
C THR A 163 -9.75 -2.56 -9.13
N VAL A 164 -10.76 -2.84 -8.32
CA VAL A 164 -11.80 -3.86 -8.57
C VAL A 164 -13.12 -3.17 -8.82
N THR A 165 -13.95 -3.78 -9.66
CA THR A 165 -15.25 -3.23 -10.06
C THR A 165 -16.25 -4.36 -10.21
N ALA A 166 -17.47 -4.17 -9.69
CA ALA A 166 -18.58 -5.10 -9.86
C ALA A 166 -19.93 -4.35 -9.79
N THR A 167 -21.01 -5.04 -10.16
CA THR A 167 -22.36 -4.46 -10.12
C THR A 167 -22.92 -4.53 -8.71
N ARG A 168 -23.46 -3.41 -8.22
CA ARG A 168 -24.06 -3.16 -6.89
C ARG A 168 -23.13 -3.30 -5.70
N SER A 169 -22.35 -4.37 -5.64
CA SER A 169 -21.44 -4.64 -4.54
C SER A 169 -20.13 -5.21 -5.05
N VAL A 170 -19.02 -4.80 -4.46
CA VAL A 170 -17.68 -5.31 -4.77
C VAL A 170 -16.89 -5.54 -3.49
N ALA A 171 -16.01 -6.53 -3.50
CA ALA A 171 -15.06 -6.79 -2.43
C ALA A 171 -13.64 -6.61 -2.97
N PHE A 172 -12.76 -6.00 -2.17
CA PHE A 172 -11.34 -5.91 -2.42
C PHE A 172 -10.61 -6.72 -1.34
N THR A 173 -9.69 -7.58 -1.77
CA THR A 173 -8.90 -8.47 -0.92
C THR A 173 -7.41 -8.27 -1.17
N PRO A 174 -6.51 -8.75 -0.29
CA PRO A 174 -5.07 -8.70 -0.53
C PRO A 174 -4.63 -9.27 -1.88
N ASN A 175 -5.36 -10.26 -2.41
CA ASN A 175 -5.05 -10.90 -3.69
C ASN A 175 -5.28 -9.98 -4.91
N ASP A 176 -6.03 -8.88 -4.75
CA ASP A 176 -6.32 -7.92 -5.81
C ASP A 176 -5.18 -6.88 -5.99
N VAL A 177 -4.21 -6.89 -5.08
CA VAL A 177 -3.02 -6.04 -5.16
C VAL A 177 -2.10 -6.53 -6.28
N ARG A 178 -1.84 -5.68 -7.27
CA ARG A 178 -1.05 -6.06 -8.44
C ARG A 178 0.43 -6.13 -8.07
N PRO A 179 1.11 -7.27 -8.27
CA PRO A 179 2.53 -7.36 -7.98
C PRO A 179 3.35 -6.46 -8.92
N LYS A 180 4.39 -5.81 -8.39
CA LYS A 180 5.35 -5.04 -9.20
C LYS A 180 5.97 -5.98 -10.24
N LYS A 181 5.90 -5.61 -11.52
CA LYS A 181 6.75 -6.26 -12.54
C LYS A 181 8.20 -5.92 -12.20
N ALA A 182 8.98 -6.92 -11.79
CA ALA A 182 10.42 -6.76 -11.56
C ALA A 182 11.06 -6.10 -12.79
N PRO A 183 11.91 -5.06 -12.61
CA PRO A 183 12.58 -4.43 -13.73
C PRO A 183 13.42 -5.49 -14.45
N LYS A 184 13.19 -5.66 -15.76
CA LYS A 184 14.02 -6.56 -16.57
C LYS A 184 15.46 -6.09 -16.46
N ALA A 185 16.32 -6.95 -15.90
CA ALA A 185 17.75 -6.70 -15.80
C ALA A 185 18.28 -6.26 -17.17
N LYS A 186 18.72 -4.99 -17.27
CA LYS A 186 19.41 -4.51 -18.47
C LYS A 186 20.70 -5.31 -18.58
N THR A 187 20.76 -6.24 -19.53
CA THR A 187 21.97 -7.00 -19.81
C THR A 187 23.03 -6.01 -20.29
N SER A 188 23.93 -5.61 -19.40
CA SER A 188 25.10 -4.80 -19.75
C SER A 188 25.98 -5.64 -20.67
N LYS A 189 25.97 -5.34 -21.98
CA LYS A 189 26.95 -5.89 -22.91
C LYS A 189 28.33 -5.41 -22.50
N CYS A 190 29.11 -6.25 -21.82
CA CYS A 190 30.55 -6.06 -21.66
C CYS A 190 31.19 -6.04 -23.06
N LYS A 191 31.60 -4.83 -23.49
CA LYS A 191 32.32 -4.60 -24.73
C LYS A 191 33.73 -5.17 -24.55
N LYS A 192 34.02 -6.32 -25.16
CA LYS A 192 35.37 -6.90 -25.22
C LYS A 192 36.33 -5.86 -25.83
N VAL A 193 37.25 -5.37 -25.01
CA VAL A 193 38.42 -4.60 -25.46
C VAL A 193 39.34 -5.59 -26.18
N LYS A 194 39.56 -5.41 -27.49
CA LYS A 194 40.61 -6.11 -28.24
C LYS A 194 41.95 -5.50 -27.85
N GLY A 195 42.77 -6.26 -27.11
CA GLY A 195 44.18 -5.96 -26.94
C GLY A 195 44.94 -6.31 -28.21
N THR A 196 45.61 -5.34 -28.80
CA THR A 196 46.55 -5.52 -29.91
C THR A 196 47.95 -5.58 -29.30
N SER A 197 48.56 -6.77 -29.25
CA SER A 197 49.97 -6.95 -28.89
C SER A 197 50.83 -6.83 -30.14
N THR A 198 51.58 -5.75 -30.27
CA THR A 198 52.72 -5.65 -31.20
C THR A 198 53.97 -6.12 -30.47
N ASN A 199 54.51 -7.28 -30.86
CA ASN A 199 55.87 -7.70 -30.50
C ASN A 199 56.88 -6.88 -31.30
N LYS A 200 57.86 -6.32 -30.60
CA LYS A 200 59.15 -5.86 -31.13
C LYS A 200 60.15 -6.97 -30.83
N ASP A 201 60.65 -7.63 -31.88
CA ASP A 201 61.88 -8.42 -31.78
C ASP A 201 63.02 -7.58 -32.38
N GLU A 202 63.96 -7.23 -31.52
CA GLU A 202 65.25 -6.64 -31.84
C GLU A 202 66.31 -7.67 -31.37
N LEU A 203 66.81 -8.48 -32.31
CA LEU A 203 68.24 -8.77 -32.51
C LEU A 203 68.45 -9.41 -33.89
#